data_AF-X0J4A1-F1
#
_entry.id   AF-X0J4A1-F1
#
_cell.length_a   1.000
_cell.length_b   1.000
_cell.length_c   1.000
_cell.angle_alpha   90.00
_cell.angle_beta   90.00
_cell.angle_gamma   90.00
#
_symmetry.space_group_name_H-M   'P 1'
#
loop_
_entity.id
_entity.type
_entity.pdbx_description
1 polymer ?
#
loop_
_entity_poly.entity_id
_entity_poly.type
_entity_poly.pdbx_seq_one_letter_code
_entity_poly.pdbx_strand_id
1 'polypeptide(L)'
;MLPSSCEGLVWAVCQTTLQLDDPALCAVSFLTSGGFNKIYVVEVGYDQRFVLRVSLPVDPRHKMAGEVATLGWLSQHSTVPVPRVIAFDDTRDNDTRDNEIGFEWILMDHVSGTSAQTRWRKMTMEDKKTLVENIARHHAQLLDISTFQQLVL
;
A
#
# COMPACT_ATOMS: atom_id res chain seq x y z
N MET A 1 -14.83 22.78 5.97
CA MET A 1 -14.50 22.62 4.54
C MET A 1 -14.83 21.17 4.23
N LEU A 2 -15.84 20.89 3.40
CA LEU A 2 -16.22 19.51 3.09
C LEU A 2 -15.05 18.87 2.34
N PRO A 3 -14.62 17.63 2.69
CA PRO A 3 -13.62 16.93 1.90
C PRO A 3 -14.08 16.84 0.45
N SER A 4 -13.15 16.77 -0.49
CA SER A 4 -13.50 16.39 -1.87
C SER A 4 -14.34 15.10 -1.84
N SER A 5 -15.27 14.89 -2.78
CA SER A 5 -16.16 13.72 -2.76
C SER A 5 -15.39 12.40 -2.60
N CYS A 6 -14.17 12.31 -3.15
CA CYS A 6 -13.27 11.18 -2.98
C CYS A 6 -12.72 11.02 -1.56
N GLU A 7 -12.27 12.09 -0.90
CA GLU A 7 -11.75 12.02 0.47
C GLU A 7 -12.85 11.61 1.46
N GLY A 8 -14.08 12.05 1.23
CA GLY A 8 -15.23 11.63 2.04
C GLY A 8 -15.50 10.12 1.95
N LEU A 9 -15.42 9.55 0.74
CA LEU A 9 -15.57 8.10 0.53
C LEU A 9 -14.39 7.30 1.10
N VAL A 10 -13.16 7.79 0.93
CA VAL A 10 -11.97 7.19 1.53
C VAL A 10 -12.08 7.18 3.05
N TRP A 11 -12.52 8.29 3.64
CA TRP A 11 -12.78 8.38 5.08
C TRP A 11 -13.82 7.35 5.52
N ALA A 12 -14.96 7.23 4.82
CA ALA A 12 -16.01 6.27 5.15
C ALA A 12 -15.50 4.81 5.10
N VAL A 13 -14.77 4.44 4.04
CA VAL A 13 -14.14 3.13 3.92
C VAL A 13 -13.17 2.87 5.07
N CYS A 14 -12.34 3.85 5.45
CA CYS A 14 -11.38 3.67 6.54
C CYS A 14 -12.06 3.52 7.90
N GLN A 15 -13.12 4.29 8.17
CA GLN A 15 -13.92 4.16 9.40
C GLN A 15 -14.44 2.74 9.58
N THR A 16 -15.10 2.22 8.55
CA THR A 16 -15.70 0.88 8.58
C THR A 16 -14.63 -0.21 8.66
N THR A 17 -13.60 -0.11 7.84
CA THR A 17 -12.55 -1.13 7.74
C THR A 17 -11.73 -1.24 9.02
N LEU A 18 -11.41 -0.11 9.65
CA LEU A 18 -10.59 -0.07 10.86
C LEU A 18 -11.41 -0.21 12.14
N GLN A 19 -12.74 -0.31 12.04
CA GLN A 19 -13.66 -0.45 13.18
C GLN A 19 -13.43 0.63 14.25
N LEU A 20 -13.35 1.89 13.82
CA LEU A 20 -13.00 2.99 14.72
C LEU A 20 -14.19 3.35 15.63
N ASP A 21 -13.95 3.33 16.94
CA ASP A 21 -14.95 3.68 17.96
C ASP A 21 -15.29 5.18 17.98
N ASP A 22 -14.29 6.04 17.70
CA ASP A 22 -14.44 7.49 17.60
C ASP A 22 -14.02 7.98 16.21
N PRO A 23 -14.99 8.31 15.33
CA PRO A 23 -14.70 8.79 13.99
C PRO A 23 -13.91 10.10 13.93
N ALA A 24 -13.95 10.91 15.00
CA ALA A 24 -13.23 12.18 15.06
C ALA A 24 -11.70 11.99 15.15
N LEU A 25 -11.23 10.79 15.49
CA LEU A 25 -9.80 10.45 15.57
C LEU A 25 -9.20 10.07 14.21
N CYS A 26 -10.00 10.01 13.14
CA CYS A 26 -9.53 9.65 11.80
C CYS A 26 -9.39 10.89 10.91
N ALA A 27 -8.16 11.16 10.48
CA ALA A 27 -7.87 12.17 9.49
C ALA A 27 -7.41 11.50 8.19
N VAL A 28 -8.05 11.88 7.08
CA VAL A 28 -7.66 11.46 5.74
C VAL A 28 -7.11 12.66 4.99
N SER A 29 -5.95 12.50 4.35
CA SER A 29 -5.37 13.53 3.50
C SER A 29 -4.78 12.94 2.22
N PHE A 30 -4.92 13.66 1.11
CA PHE A 30 -4.27 13.29 -0.14
C PHE A 30 -2.74 13.34 0.01
N LEU A 31 -2.07 12.25 -0.36
CA LEU A 31 -0.61 12.16 -0.36
C LEU A 31 -0.02 12.51 -1.72
N THR A 32 -0.44 11.78 -2.74
CA THR A 32 0.09 11.90 -4.10
C THR A 32 -0.77 11.11 -5.09
N SER A 33 -0.56 11.35 -6.38
CA SER A 33 -1.13 10.54 -7.46
C SER A 33 -0.07 10.21 -8.50
N GLY A 34 -0.24 9.04 -9.12
CA GLY A 34 0.49 8.64 -10.32
C GLY A 34 -0.47 8.44 -11.50
N GLY A 35 0.03 7.84 -12.58
CA GLY A 35 -0.79 7.59 -13.77
C GLY A 35 -1.98 6.65 -13.54
N PHE A 36 -1.91 5.78 -12.52
CA PHE A 36 -2.94 4.77 -12.25
C PHE A 36 -3.47 4.77 -10.82
N ASN A 37 -2.90 5.58 -9.92
CA ASN A 37 -3.20 5.47 -8.50
C ASN A 37 -3.39 6.84 -7.87
N LYS A 38 -4.35 6.95 -6.95
CA LYS A 38 -4.42 8.03 -5.96
C LYS A 38 -4.10 7.45 -4.59
N ILE A 39 -3.24 8.13 -3.84
CA ILE A 39 -2.74 7.67 -2.55
C ILE A 39 -3.16 8.68 -1.49
N TYR A 40 -3.70 8.18 -0.39
CA TYR A 40 -4.12 8.95 0.77
C TYR A 40 -3.38 8.44 2.01
N VAL A 41 -2.99 9.35 2.89
CA VAL A 41 -2.58 9.01 4.26
C VAL A 41 -3.83 9.03 5.13
N VAL A 42 -3.94 8.01 5.98
CA VAL A 42 -5.00 7.87 6.98
C VAL A 42 -4.32 7.85 8.34
N GLU A 43 -4.55 8.88 9.14
CA GLU A 43 -4.04 8.98 10.50
C GLU A 43 -5.17 8.66 11.47
N VAL A 44 -4.93 7.75 12.41
CA VAL A 44 -5.89 7.32 13.42
C VAL A 44 -5.30 7.55 14.81
N GLY A 45 -5.97 8.40 15.60
CA GLY A 45 -5.47 8.83 16.89
C GLY A 45 -4.14 9.57 16.78
N TYR A 46 -3.21 9.28 17.68
CA TYR A 46 -1.90 9.97 17.72
C TYR A 46 -0.78 9.23 16.99
N ASP A 47 -0.82 7.89 16.93
CA ASP A 47 0.35 7.09 16.57
C ASP A 47 0.12 6.13 15.38
N GLN A 48 -1.13 5.94 14.95
CA GLN A 48 -1.41 5.00 13.86
C GLN A 48 -1.52 5.72 12.52
N ARG A 49 -0.80 5.19 11.54
CA ARG A 49 -0.81 5.69 10.16
C ARG A 49 -0.95 4.56 9.17
N PHE A 50 -1.82 4.76 8.21
CA PHE A 50 -2.07 3.87 7.10
C PHE A 50 -1.97 4.62 5.78
N VAL A 51 -1.88 3.84 4.71
CA VAL A 51 -1.96 4.34 3.35
C VAL A 51 -3.14 3.64 2.68
N LEU A 52 -4.09 4.43 2.18
CA LEU A 52 -5.13 3.93 1.29
C LEU A 52 -4.77 4.30 -0.14
N ARG A 53 -4.69 3.31 -1.02
CA ARG A 53 -4.43 3.51 -2.45
C ARG A 53 -5.63 3.07 -3.26
N VAL A 54 -6.22 4.02 -3.98
CA VAL A 54 -7.27 3.80 -4.98
C VAL A 54 -6.63 3.64 -6.35
N SER A 55 -6.98 2.57 -7.07
CA SER A 55 -6.33 2.15 -8.31
C SER A 55 -7.30 2.23 -9.49
N LEU A 56 -6.82 2.75 -10.63
CA LEU A 56 -7.55 2.72 -11.89
C LEU A 56 -7.64 1.29 -12.45
N PRO A 57 -8.70 1.02 -13.23
CA PRO A 57 -9.05 -0.32 -13.68
C PRO A 57 -8.18 -0.87 -14.82
N VAL A 58 -6.89 -1.14 -14.57
CA VAL A 58 -5.96 -1.61 -15.61
C VAL A 58 -6.16 -3.08 -15.97
N ASP A 59 -6.17 -3.96 -14.97
CA ASP A 59 -6.50 -5.40 -15.11
C ASP A 59 -7.39 -5.81 -13.93
N PRO A 60 -8.72 -5.66 -14.09
CA PRO A 60 -9.69 -5.85 -13.02
C PRO A 60 -9.50 -7.09 -12.18
N ARG A 61 -9.58 -6.94 -10.86
CA ARG A 61 -9.42 -8.01 -9.86
C ARG A 61 -8.03 -8.64 -9.84
N HIS A 62 -7.48 -9.08 -10.96
CA HIS A 62 -6.21 -9.77 -11.05
C HIS A 62 -5.04 -8.90 -10.59
N LYS A 63 -5.01 -7.63 -10.97
CA LYS A 63 -3.93 -6.72 -10.54
C LYS A 63 -3.93 -6.54 -9.02
N MET A 64 -5.09 -6.25 -8.43
CA MET A 64 -5.20 -6.04 -6.99
C MET A 64 -4.95 -7.34 -6.22
N ALA A 65 -5.61 -8.43 -6.61
CA ALA A 65 -5.43 -9.74 -5.99
C ALA A 65 -3.98 -10.22 -6.09
N GLY A 66 -3.32 -10.03 -7.23
CA GLY A 66 -1.91 -10.38 -7.43
C GLY A 66 -0.98 -9.58 -6.52
N GLU A 67 -1.25 -8.30 -6.31
CA GLU A 67 -0.48 -7.46 -5.39
C GLU A 67 -0.68 -7.86 -3.93
N VAL A 68 -1.92 -8.07 -3.50
CA VAL A 68 -2.25 -8.54 -2.14
C VAL A 68 -1.59 -9.90 -1.87
N ALA A 69 -1.71 -10.84 -2.81
CA ALA A 69 -1.09 -12.15 -2.70
C ALA A 69 0.44 -12.07 -2.62
N THR A 70 1.06 -11.21 -3.44
CA THR A 70 2.52 -11.00 -3.43
C THR A 70 2.97 -10.40 -2.10
N LEU A 71 2.31 -9.35 -1.60
CA LEU A 71 2.65 -8.72 -0.32
C LEU A 71 2.51 -9.70 0.85
N GLY A 72 1.40 -10.44 0.88
CA GLY A 72 1.14 -11.49 1.86
C GLY A 72 2.22 -12.56 1.85
N TRP A 73 2.57 -13.06 0.66
CA TRP A 73 3.63 -14.06 0.50
C TRP A 73 5.00 -13.53 0.93
N LEU A 74 5.39 -12.33 0.52
CA LEU A 74 6.66 -11.72 0.89
C LEU A 74 6.81 -11.49 2.38
N SER A 75 5.73 -11.09 3.07
CA SER A 75 5.74 -10.91 4.52
C SER A 75 6.02 -12.19 5.30
N GLN A 76 5.71 -13.36 4.71
CA GLN A 76 5.87 -14.66 5.36
C GLN A 76 7.18 -15.36 4.96
N HIS A 77 7.70 -15.07 3.77
CA HIS A 77 8.80 -15.83 3.18
C HIS A 77 10.09 -15.02 2.98
N SER A 78 10.11 -13.74 3.33
CA SER A 78 11.27 -12.88 3.14
C SER A 78 11.51 -11.93 4.30
N THR A 79 12.72 -11.39 4.38
CA THR A 79 13.07 -10.29 5.30
C THR A 79 12.91 -8.92 4.63
N VAL A 80 12.34 -8.87 3.42
CA VAL A 80 12.10 -7.61 2.72
C VAL A 80 11.01 -6.86 3.47
N PRO A 81 11.25 -5.60 3.90
CA PRO A 81 10.22 -4.81 4.56
C PRO A 81 9.13 -4.46 3.55
N VAL A 82 7.98 -5.10 3.67
CA VAL A 82 6.78 -4.83 2.88
C VAL A 82 5.66 -4.33 3.78
N PRO A 83 4.80 -3.41 3.31
CA PRO A 83 3.65 -2.98 4.08
C PRO A 83 2.67 -4.15 4.26
N ARG A 84 2.14 -4.32 5.46
CA ARG A 84 1.08 -5.29 5.72
C ARG A 84 -0.23 -4.78 5.15
N VAL A 85 -0.94 -5.65 4.45
CA VAL A 85 -2.29 -5.37 3.97
C VAL A 85 -3.27 -5.46 5.14
N ILE A 86 -4.06 -4.42 5.35
CA ILE A 86 -5.12 -4.38 6.37
C ILE A 86 -6.42 -4.89 5.76
N ALA A 87 -6.78 -4.34 4.60
CA ALA A 87 -7.94 -4.71 3.82
C ALA A 87 -7.77 -4.26 2.39
N PHE A 88 -8.61 -4.78 1.50
CA PHE A 88 -8.69 -4.38 0.11
C PHE A 88 -10.09 -4.68 -0.42
N ASP A 89 -10.45 -4.02 -1.50
CA ASP A 89 -11.61 -4.34 -2.33
C ASP A 89 -11.14 -4.31 -3.77
N ASP A 90 -11.27 -5.45 -4.44
CA ASP A 90 -10.88 -5.62 -5.84
C ASP A 90 -12.09 -5.56 -6.80
N THR A 91 -13.27 -5.20 -6.27
CA THR A 91 -14.50 -5.00 -7.03
C THR A 91 -14.68 -3.55 -7.48
N ARG A 92 -15.71 -3.29 -8.28
CA ARG A 92 -16.01 -1.97 -8.88
C ARG A 92 -17.49 -1.64 -8.71
N ASP A 93 -17.83 -0.37 -8.91
CA ASP A 93 -19.20 0.20 -8.79
C ASP A 93 -20.28 -0.57 -9.57
N ASN A 94 -19.90 -1.30 -10.62
CA ASN A 94 -20.81 -2.13 -11.43
C ASN A 94 -20.83 -3.62 -11.05
N ASP A 95 -19.92 -4.07 -10.18
CA ASP A 95 -19.80 -5.48 -9.76
C ASP A 95 -20.56 -5.74 -8.45
N THR A 96 -20.48 -4.82 -7.48
CA THR A 96 -21.21 -4.89 -6.21
C THR A 96 -21.60 -3.47 -5.76
N ARG A 97 -22.72 -3.32 -5.05
CA ARG A 97 -23.14 -2.03 -4.49
C ARG A 97 -22.37 -1.61 -3.22
N ASP A 98 -21.42 -2.44 -2.80
CA ASP A 98 -20.77 -2.30 -1.49
C ASP A 98 -19.46 -1.51 -1.58
N ASN A 99 -18.84 -1.40 -2.77
CA ASN A 99 -17.66 -0.58 -2.99
C ASN A 99 -18.04 0.89 -3.23
N GLU A 100 -18.20 1.66 -2.14
CA GLU A 100 -18.59 3.08 -2.18
C GLU A 100 -17.60 3.97 -2.96
N ILE A 101 -16.32 3.58 -3.05
CA ILE A 101 -15.30 4.32 -3.81
C ILE A 101 -15.48 4.11 -5.32
N GLY A 102 -16.08 2.99 -5.72
CA GLY A 102 -16.34 2.60 -7.12
C GLY A 102 -15.10 2.15 -7.90
N PHE A 103 -13.95 2.11 -7.25
CA PHE A 103 -12.66 1.67 -7.80
C PHE A 103 -11.98 0.71 -6.84
N GLU A 104 -11.08 -0.12 -7.37
CA GLU A 104 -10.28 -1.04 -6.57
C GLU A 104 -9.40 -0.25 -5.60
N TRP A 105 -9.31 -0.71 -4.35
CA TRP A 105 -8.52 -0.06 -3.33
C TRP A 105 -7.83 -1.05 -2.39
N ILE A 106 -6.71 -0.61 -1.83
CA ILE A 106 -5.97 -1.36 -0.80
C ILE A 106 -5.60 -0.41 0.35
N LEU A 107 -5.87 -0.85 1.57
CA LEU A 107 -5.47 -0.21 2.82
C LEU A 107 -4.32 -1.00 3.43
N MET A 108 -3.22 -0.33 3.73
CA MET A 108 -1.99 -0.97 4.21
C MET A 108 -1.28 -0.10 5.26
N ASP A 109 -0.35 -0.71 6.00
CA ASP A 109 0.52 0.02 6.94
C ASP A 109 1.27 1.16 6.22
N HIS A 110 1.39 2.32 6.88
CA HIS A 110 2.25 3.39 6.40
C HIS A 110 3.73 3.09 6.72
N VAL A 111 4.56 2.96 5.69
CA VAL A 111 6.01 2.78 5.86
C VAL A 111 6.68 4.15 6.07
N SER A 112 7.19 4.39 7.28
CA SER A 112 7.92 5.60 7.60
C SER A 112 9.23 5.69 6.80
N GLY A 113 9.52 6.85 6.22
CA GLY A 113 10.78 7.07 5.53
C GLY A 113 10.74 8.26 4.59
N THR A 114 11.77 8.38 3.78
CA THR A 114 11.83 9.38 2.70
C THR A 114 12.31 8.69 1.44
N SER A 115 11.74 9.07 0.29
CA SER A 115 12.15 8.49 -0.98
C SER A 115 13.66 8.69 -1.21
N ALA A 116 14.33 7.65 -1.70
CA ALA A 116 15.72 7.73 -2.09
C ALA A 116 15.91 8.84 -3.15
N GLN A 117 14.96 9.00 -4.08
CA GLN A 117 14.99 10.03 -5.11
C GLN A 117 15.13 11.45 -4.52
N THR A 118 14.37 11.76 -3.45
CA THR A 118 14.42 13.07 -2.77
C THR A 118 15.77 13.31 -2.08
N ARG A 119 16.36 12.27 -1.48
CA ARG A 119 17.58 12.38 -0.67
C ARG A 119 18.86 12.16 -1.47
N TRP A 120 18.80 11.50 -2.64
CA TRP A 120 19.96 10.96 -3.36
C TRP A 120 21.09 11.97 -3.57
N ARG A 121 20.76 13.18 -4.04
CA ARG A 121 21.78 14.23 -4.29
C ARG A 121 22.47 14.73 -3.04
N LYS A 122 21.82 14.60 -1.87
CA LYS A 122 22.32 15.04 -0.56
C LYS A 122 23.01 13.91 0.23
N MET A 123 22.90 12.66 -0.24
CA MET A 123 23.54 11.51 0.39
C MET A 123 25.04 11.49 0.11
N THR A 124 25.82 11.05 1.10
CA THR A 124 27.24 10.76 0.90
C THR A 124 27.41 9.56 -0.05
N MET A 125 28.62 9.36 -0.60
CA MET A 125 28.89 8.17 -1.41
C MET A 125 28.79 6.87 -0.60
N GLU A 126 29.13 6.93 0.69
CA GLU A 126 29.00 5.80 1.61
C GLU A 126 27.53 5.42 1.82
N ASP A 127 26.65 6.40 2.13
CA ASP A 127 25.21 6.16 2.28
C ASP A 127 24.59 5.57 1.01
N LYS A 128 25.02 6.05 -0.17
CA LYS A 128 24.56 5.53 -1.46
C LYS A 128 24.98 4.08 -1.65
N LYS A 129 26.24 3.77 -1.33
CA LYS A 129 26.76 2.40 -1.40
C LYS A 129 25.94 1.48 -0.48
N THR A 130 25.75 1.85 0.78
CA THR A 130 24.95 1.07 1.73
C THR A 130 23.51 0.88 1.26
N LEU A 131 22.87 1.92 0.72
CA LEU A 131 21.52 1.82 0.17
C LEU A 131 21.46 0.82 -1.00
N VAL A 132 22.39 0.92 -1.95
CA VAL A 132 22.45 0.01 -3.11
C VAL A 132 22.75 -1.42 -2.68
N GLU A 133 23.64 -1.62 -1.71
CA GLU A 133 23.92 -2.95 -1.14
C GLU A 133 22.68 -3.55 -0.47
N ASN A 134 21.90 -2.76 0.26
CA ASN A 134 20.64 -3.21 0.86
C ASN A 134 19.61 -3.59 -0.21
N ILE A 135 19.47 -2.79 -1.28
CA ILE A 135 18.59 -3.11 -2.41
C ILE A 135 19.03 -4.41 -3.08
N ALA A 136 20.33 -4.57 -3.35
CA ALA A 136 20.88 -5.77 -3.97
C ALA A 136 20.64 -7.02 -3.10
N ARG A 137 20.79 -6.91 -1.78
CA ARG A 137 20.51 -7.98 -0.83
C ARG A 137 19.04 -8.41 -0.87
N HIS A 138 18.12 -7.45 -0.82
CA HIS A 138 16.68 -7.75 -0.94
C HIS A 138 16.35 -8.36 -2.30
N HIS A 139 16.92 -7.85 -3.39
CA HIS A 139 16.69 -8.41 -4.72
C HIS A 139 17.20 -9.86 -4.83
N ALA A 140 18.40 -10.15 -4.33
CA ALA A 140 18.93 -11.50 -4.30
C ALA A 140 18.05 -12.45 -3.47
N GLN A 141 17.57 -12.00 -2.30
CA GLN A 141 16.63 -12.75 -1.49
C GLN A 141 15.35 -13.06 -2.26
N LEU A 142 14.75 -12.07 -2.94
CA LEU A 142 13.54 -12.25 -3.74
C LEU A 142 13.73 -13.29 -4.85
N LEU A 143 14.88 -13.30 -5.50
CA LEU A 143 15.21 -14.29 -6.54
C LEU A 143 15.35 -15.70 -5.96
N ASP A 144 16.01 -15.82 -4.81
CA ASP A 144 16.22 -17.11 -4.14
C ASP A 144 14.89 -17.75 -3.74
N ILE A 145 14.00 -16.98 -3.11
CA ILE A 145 12.67 -17.48 -2.71
C ILE A 145 11.72 -17.69 -3.89
N SER A 146 11.97 -17.03 -5.03
CA SER A 146 11.20 -17.24 -6.28
C SER A 146 11.64 -18.50 -7.04
N THR A 147 12.79 -19.07 -6.69
CA THR A 147 13.26 -20.31 -7.30
C THR A 147 12.38 -21.43 -6.76
N PHE A 148 11.43 -21.87 -7.58
CA PHE A 148 10.69 -23.12 -7.40
C PHE A 148 11.71 -24.25 -7.16
N GLN A 149 12.02 -24.56 -5.90
CA GLN A 149 12.46 -25.90 -5.58
C GLN A 149 11.30 -26.79 -5.99
N GLN A 150 11.55 -27.54 -7.05
CA GLN A 150 10.66 -28.55 -7.59
C GLN A 150 9.98 -29.26 -6.42
N LEU A 151 8.66 -29.12 -6.36
CA LEU A 151 7.81 -30.15 -5.79
C LEU A 151 8.25 -31.45 -6.46
N VAL A 152 9.06 -32.23 -5.73
CA VAL A 152 9.25 -33.64 -5.97
C VAL A 152 7.88 -34.27 -5.75
N LEU A 153 7.15 -34.42 -6.85
CA LEU A 153 6.15 -35.48 -7.03
C LEU A 153 6.82 -36.62 -7.79
#